data_AF-A0A2N1JTF4-F1
#
_entry.id   AF-A0A2N1JTF4-F1
#
_cell.length_a   1.000
_cell.length_b   1.000
_cell.length_c   1.000
_cell.angle_alpha   90.00
_cell.angle_beta   90.00
_cell.angle_gamma   90.00
#
_symmetry.space_group_name_H-M   'P 1'
#
loop_
_entity.id
_entity.type
_entity.pdbx_description
1 polymer ?
#
loop_
_entity_poly.entity_id
_entity_poly.type
_entity_poly.pdbx_seq_one_letter_code
_entity_poly.pdbx_strand_id
1 'polypeptide(L)'
;MDFQTIKEYFSPENMDYIVESYKAFGPLLGIGLPMIEALIPALPLIVFVLANAVAFGFWLGFLYSWLGSVMGALLVFFIIRHFGRSRFFSFVNKHERVRKAMGWIERKGFAPIFVIFCFPFTPSALINVVAGLSRISVKQFGLALAFGKLVMIFILTYIGHDLMSFIHNPVKSVIVAIGIFILWYVGKKIEIKLELH
;
A
#
# COMPACT_ATOMS: atom_id res chain seq x y z
N MET A 1 24.74 11.33 8.52
CA MET A 1 24.62 11.89 7.16
C MET A 1 24.22 13.34 7.32
N ASP A 2 25.00 14.24 6.74
CA ASP A 2 24.74 15.67 6.85
C ASP A 2 23.62 16.10 5.89
N PHE A 3 22.81 17.09 6.26
CA PHE A 3 21.61 17.47 5.50
C PHE A 3 21.95 18.00 4.10
N GLN A 4 23.16 18.53 3.92
CA GLN A 4 23.69 18.97 2.64
C GLN A 4 24.02 17.81 1.70
N THR A 5 24.60 16.73 2.23
CA THR A 5 24.92 15.53 1.44
C THR A 5 23.66 14.84 0.91
N ILE A 6 22.57 14.85 1.69
CA ILE A 6 21.26 14.34 1.22
C ILE A 6 20.73 15.22 0.09
N LYS A 7 20.78 16.54 0.23
CA LYS A 7 20.35 17.47 -0.84
C LYS A 7 21.16 17.29 -2.13
N GLU A 8 22.46 17.08 -2.02
CA GLU A 8 23.36 16.87 -3.16
C GLU A 8 23.09 15.54 -3.88
N TYR A 9 22.71 14.50 -3.12
CA TYR A 9 22.29 13.20 -3.69
C TYR A 9 20.93 13.28 -4.41
N PHE A 10 20.05 14.19 -3.98
CA PHE A 10 18.76 14.47 -4.62
C PHE A 10 18.81 15.69 -5.58
N SER A 11 20.01 16.13 -5.98
CA SER A 11 20.18 17.14 -7.04
C SER A 11 19.53 16.65 -8.35
N PRO A 12 19.00 17.55 -9.20
CA PRO A 12 18.33 17.17 -10.45
C PRO A 12 19.16 16.23 -11.33
N GLU A 13 20.46 16.49 -11.44
CA GLU A 13 21.42 15.69 -12.22
C GLU A 13 21.58 14.26 -11.68
N ASN A 14 21.61 14.10 -10.35
CA ASN A 14 21.72 12.79 -9.69
C ASN A 14 20.37 12.04 -9.71
N MET A 15 19.24 12.75 -9.67
CA MET A 15 17.91 12.16 -9.81
C MET A 15 17.72 11.51 -11.18
N ASP A 16 18.16 12.16 -12.25
CA ASP A 16 18.06 11.60 -13.61
C ASP A 16 18.89 10.31 -13.73
N TYR A 17 20.10 10.29 -13.19
CA TYR A 17 20.95 9.09 -13.16
C TYR A 17 20.35 7.95 -12.32
N ILE A 18 19.78 8.26 -11.15
CA ILE A 18 19.10 7.27 -10.30
C ILE A 18 17.88 6.70 -11.02
N VAL A 19 17.09 7.55 -11.68
CA VAL A 19 15.91 7.12 -12.43
C VAL A 19 16.30 6.27 -13.64
N GLU A 20 17.34 6.61 -14.39
CA GLU A 20 17.84 5.79 -15.50
C GLU A 20 18.37 4.43 -15.01
N SER A 21 19.14 4.42 -13.93
CA SER A 21 19.64 3.18 -13.32
C SER A 21 18.48 2.30 -12.86
N TYR A 22 17.45 2.89 -12.26
CA TYR A 22 16.24 2.17 -11.84
C TYR A 22 15.43 1.62 -13.03
N LYS A 23 15.29 2.43 -14.09
CA LYS A 23 14.67 2.01 -15.36
C LYS A 23 15.40 0.84 -16.01
N ALA A 24 16.73 0.79 -15.90
CA ALA A 24 17.55 -0.25 -16.52
C ALA A 24 17.25 -1.66 -15.98
N PHE A 25 16.85 -1.78 -14.71
CA PHE A 25 16.37 -3.05 -14.15
C PHE A 25 14.92 -3.39 -14.56
N GLY A 26 14.22 -2.44 -15.18
CA GLY A 26 12.94 -2.66 -15.82
C GLY A 26 11.83 -3.15 -14.88
N PRO A 27 10.95 -4.06 -15.35
CA PRO A 27 9.82 -4.57 -14.57
C PRO A 27 10.22 -5.30 -13.29
N LEU A 28 11.46 -5.81 -13.20
CA LEU A 28 11.91 -6.63 -12.08
C LEU A 28 11.94 -5.83 -10.78
N LEU A 29 12.54 -4.64 -10.76
CA LEU A 29 12.50 -3.76 -9.59
C LEU A 29 11.12 -3.13 -9.41
N GLY A 30 10.47 -2.77 -10.52
CA GLY A 30 9.13 -2.17 -10.49
C GLY A 30 8.10 -3.05 -9.77
N ILE A 31 8.14 -4.36 -9.95
CA ILE A 31 7.26 -5.33 -9.28
C ILE A 31 7.89 -5.83 -7.98
N GLY A 32 9.20 -6.09 -7.99
CA GLY A 32 9.93 -6.70 -6.89
C GLY A 32 9.93 -5.86 -5.63
N LEU A 33 10.13 -4.54 -5.71
CA LEU A 33 10.18 -3.69 -4.52
C LEU A 33 8.81 -3.57 -3.81
N PRO A 34 7.70 -3.29 -4.50
CA PRO A 34 6.36 -3.37 -3.90
C PRO A 34 6.00 -4.76 -3.37
N MET A 35 6.54 -5.83 -3.96
CA MET A 35 6.36 -7.19 -3.46
C MET A 35 7.14 -7.43 -2.16
N ILE A 36 8.38 -6.94 -2.08
CA ILE A 36 9.23 -7.03 -0.88
C ILE A 36 8.65 -6.19 0.26
N GLU A 37 8.06 -5.03 -0.03
CA GLU A 37 7.35 -4.21 0.98
C GLU A 37 6.30 -5.02 1.73
N ALA A 38 5.52 -5.86 1.03
CA ALA A 38 4.51 -6.67 1.69
C ALA A 38 5.10 -7.64 2.71
N LEU A 39 6.34 -8.11 2.51
CA LEU A 39 7.07 -8.99 3.41
C LEU A 39 7.72 -8.25 4.59
N ILE A 40 8.09 -6.98 4.39
CA ILE A 40 8.83 -6.17 5.36
C ILE A 40 7.98 -4.95 5.77
N PRO A 41 7.26 -5.01 6.91
CA PRO A 41 6.35 -3.95 7.37
C PRO A 41 7.01 -2.57 7.56
N ALA A 42 8.34 -2.52 7.68
CA ALA A 42 9.09 -1.29 7.90
C ALA A 42 9.24 -0.43 6.64
N LEU A 43 8.98 -0.98 5.45
CA LEU A 43 9.20 -0.28 4.20
C LEU A 43 7.95 0.54 3.79
N PRO A 44 8.11 1.83 3.47
CA PRO A 44 6.99 2.67 3.05
C PRO A 44 6.63 2.41 1.58
N LEU A 45 5.53 1.71 1.32
CA LEU A 45 5.04 1.40 -0.04
C LEU A 45 4.96 2.63 -0.95
N ILE A 46 4.55 3.77 -0.39
CA ILE A 46 4.41 5.03 -1.12
C ILE A 46 5.70 5.42 -1.86
N VAL A 47 6.87 5.17 -1.27
CA VAL A 47 8.17 5.51 -1.88
C VAL A 47 8.38 4.72 -3.17
N PHE A 48 8.08 3.42 -3.16
CA PHE A 48 8.21 2.58 -4.34
C PHE A 48 7.18 2.91 -5.43
N VAL A 49 5.96 3.26 -5.03
CA VAL A 49 4.91 3.64 -5.99
C VAL A 49 5.25 4.96 -6.70
N LEU A 50 5.74 5.95 -5.94
CA LEU A 50 6.18 7.23 -6.51
C LEU A 50 7.42 7.04 -7.39
N ALA A 51 8.41 6.26 -6.95
CA ALA A 51 9.59 5.94 -7.75
C ALA A 51 9.21 5.28 -9.07
N ASN A 52 8.29 4.31 -9.04
CA ASN A 52 7.77 3.68 -10.25
C ASN A 52 7.02 4.65 -11.16
N ALA A 53 6.24 5.58 -10.60
CA ALA A 53 5.50 6.58 -11.36
C ALA A 53 6.44 7.55 -12.10
N VAL A 54 7.50 8.00 -11.43
CA VAL A 54 8.52 8.89 -12.01
C VAL A 54 9.38 8.15 -13.03
N ALA A 55 9.75 6.89 -12.73
CA ALA A 55 10.63 6.12 -13.60
C ALA A 55 9.92 5.55 -14.83
N PHE A 56 8.75 4.93 -14.69
CA PHE A 56 8.10 4.22 -15.81
C PHE A 56 6.91 4.98 -16.40
N GLY A 57 6.62 6.17 -15.88
CA GLY A 57 5.42 6.93 -16.23
C GLY A 57 4.17 6.38 -15.55
N PHE A 58 3.02 7.01 -15.83
CA PHE A 58 1.78 6.72 -15.13
C PHE A 58 1.31 5.26 -15.30
N TRP A 59 1.14 4.79 -16.54
CA TRP A 59 0.53 3.48 -16.79
C TRP A 59 1.40 2.31 -16.36
N LEU A 60 2.68 2.31 -16.73
CA LEU A 60 3.60 1.23 -16.37
C LEU A 60 3.98 1.28 -14.89
N GLY A 61 4.20 2.47 -14.34
CA GLY A 61 4.47 2.65 -12.92
C GLY A 61 3.32 2.14 -12.06
N PHE A 62 2.08 2.47 -12.44
CA PHE A 62 0.86 1.97 -11.81
C PHE A 62 0.79 0.45 -11.88
N LEU A 63 0.95 -0.12 -13.08
CA LEU A 63 0.81 -1.57 -13.31
C LEU A 63 1.85 -2.37 -12.52
N TYR A 64 3.12 -1.96 -12.55
CA TYR A 64 4.19 -2.65 -11.82
C TYR A 64 4.00 -2.56 -10.31
N SER A 65 3.67 -1.37 -9.81
CA SER A 65 3.34 -1.18 -8.39
C SER A 65 2.16 -2.03 -7.95
N TRP A 66 1.09 -2.03 -8.74
CA TRP A 66 -0.13 -2.78 -8.41
C TRP A 66 0.12 -4.28 -8.41
N LEU A 67 0.75 -4.82 -9.45
CA LEU A 67 1.09 -6.24 -9.52
C LEU A 67 2.00 -6.66 -8.37
N GLY A 68 3.10 -5.95 -8.14
CA GLY A 68 4.03 -6.27 -7.06
C GLY A 68 3.36 -6.26 -5.69
N SER A 69 2.56 -5.22 -5.44
CA SER A 69 1.93 -5.03 -4.15
C SER A 69 0.79 -6.02 -3.87
N VAL A 70 0.09 -6.47 -4.92
CA VAL A 70 -0.94 -7.53 -4.81
C VAL A 70 -0.29 -8.91 -4.66
N MET A 71 0.71 -9.22 -5.48
CA MET A 71 1.42 -10.50 -5.43
C MET A 71 2.12 -10.71 -4.09
N GLY A 72 2.81 -9.69 -3.57
CA GLY A 72 3.45 -9.76 -2.25
C GLY A 72 2.45 -9.96 -1.12
N ALA A 73 1.32 -9.25 -1.16
CA ALA A 73 0.29 -9.39 -0.13
C ALA A 73 -0.40 -10.77 -0.16
N LEU A 74 -0.67 -11.32 -1.35
CA LEU A 74 -1.16 -12.69 -1.50
C LEU A 74 -0.14 -13.71 -0.98
N LEU A 75 1.14 -13.53 -1.30
CA LEU A 75 2.21 -14.41 -0.83
C LEU A 75 2.26 -14.45 0.71
N VAL A 76 2.27 -13.28 1.36
CA VAL A 76 2.23 -13.17 2.83
C VAL A 76 0.97 -13.82 3.39
N PHE A 77 -0.19 -13.55 2.80
CA PHE A 77 -1.44 -14.17 3.21
C PHE A 77 -1.35 -15.70 3.17
N PHE A 78 -0.82 -16.30 2.09
CA PHE A 78 -0.68 -17.75 1.97
C PHE A 78 0.34 -18.33 2.95
N ILE A 79 1.48 -17.67 3.13
CA ILE A 79 2.50 -18.07 4.11
C ILE A 79 1.86 -18.13 5.51
N ILE A 80 1.15 -17.07 5.90
CA ILE A 80 0.51 -17.00 7.22
C ILE A 80 -0.66 -17.99 7.33
N ARG A 81 -1.43 -18.20 6.28
CA ARG A 81 -2.53 -19.18 6.24
C ARG A 81 -2.03 -20.61 6.46
N HIS A 82 -0.87 -20.95 5.87
CA HIS A 82 -0.31 -22.30 5.95
C HIS A 82 0.50 -22.51 7.24
N PHE A 83 1.34 -21.53 7.61
CA PHE A 83 2.29 -21.65 8.74
C PHE A 83 1.83 -20.96 10.02
N GLY A 84 0.79 -20.12 9.99
CA GLY A 84 0.33 -19.33 11.14
C GLY A 84 -0.29 -20.14 12.29
N ARG A 85 -0.57 -21.43 12.08
CA ARG A 85 -0.95 -22.37 13.15
C ARG A 85 0.26 -23.03 13.84
N SER A 86 1.46 -22.84 13.32
CA SER A 86 2.70 -23.29 13.97
C SER A 86 2.94 -22.51 15.27
N ARG A 87 3.65 -23.10 16.25
CA ARG A 87 3.92 -22.47 17.57
C ARG A 87 4.44 -21.04 17.46
N PHE A 88 5.16 -20.73 16.39
CA PHE A 88 5.79 -19.43 16.12
C PHE A 88 4.80 -18.25 16.10
N PHE A 89 3.58 -18.45 15.57
CA PHE A 89 2.54 -17.41 15.50
C PHE A 89 1.49 -17.51 16.60
N SER A 90 1.61 -18.48 17.51
CA SER A 90 0.66 -18.66 18.62
C SER A 90 0.60 -17.46 19.57
N PHE A 91 1.72 -16.71 19.70
CA PHE A 91 1.79 -15.46 20.46
C PHE A 91 0.91 -14.36 19.84
N VAL A 92 0.96 -14.19 18.52
CA VAL A 92 0.18 -13.16 17.80
C VAL A 92 -1.32 -13.44 17.92
N ASN A 93 -1.70 -14.72 17.87
CA ASN A 93 -3.09 -15.16 17.99
C ASN A 93 -3.65 -14.98 19.43
N LYS A 94 -2.79 -14.89 20.45
CA LYS A 94 -3.19 -14.63 21.84
C LYS A 94 -3.48 -13.16 22.13
N HIS A 95 -3.08 -12.24 21.24
CA HIS A 95 -3.30 -10.82 21.47
C HIS A 95 -4.75 -10.43 21.19
N GLU A 96 -5.42 -9.83 22.18
CA GLU A 96 -6.86 -9.49 22.10
C GLU A 96 -7.22 -8.61 20.89
N ARG A 97 -6.37 -7.63 20.54
CA ARG A 97 -6.56 -6.75 19.37
C ARG A 97 -6.58 -7.54 18.06
N VAL A 98 -5.69 -8.51 17.91
CA VAL A 98 -5.62 -9.39 16.73
C VAL A 98 -6.86 -10.27 16.65
N ARG A 99 -7.32 -10.83 17.78
CA ARG A 99 -8.58 -11.61 17.82
C ARG A 99 -9.80 -10.80 17.43
N LYS A 100 -9.92 -9.55 17.93
CA LYS A 100 -11.00 -8.64 17.53
C LYS A 100 -10.94 -8.33 16.03
N ALA A 101 -9.76 -8.02 15.50
CA ALA A 101 -9.57 -7.75 14.08
C ALA A 101 -9.90 -8.97 13.21
N MET A 102 -9.47 -10.17 13.58
CA MET A 102 -9.84 -11.42 12.90
C MET A 102 -11.36 -11.63 12.92
N GLY A 103 -12.02 -11.47 14.07
CA GLY A 103 -13.47 -11.63 14.18
C GLY A 103 -14.25 -10.61 13.34
N TRP A 104 -13.75 -9.37 13.23
CA TRP A 104 -14.34 -8.35 12.38
C TRP A 104 -14.20 -8.67 10.89
N ILE A 105 -13.01 -9.12 10.46
CA ILE A 105 -12.75 -9.58 9.09
C ILE A 105 -13.59 -10.81 8.75
N GLU A 106 -13.74 -11.77 9.66
CA GLU A 106 -14.54 -12.99 9.44
C GLU A 106 -16.04 -12.68 9.28
N ARG A 107 -16.57 -11.71 10.04
CA ARG A 107 -17.99 -11.33 9.97
C ARG A 107 -18.32 -10.49 8.74
N LYS A 108 -17.44 -9.55 8.38
CA LYS A 108 -17.71 -8.54 7.34
C LYS A 108 -17.06 -8.90 5.99
N GLY A 109 -16.09 -9.81 5.96
CA GLY A 109 -15.45 -10.35 4.77
C GLY A 109 -14.74 -9.29 3.93
N PHE A 110 -15.22 -9.08 2.71
CA PHE A 110 -14.61 -8.23 1.68
C PHE A 110 -14.55 -6.74 2.07
N ALA A 111 -15.67 -6.17 2.49
CA ALA A 111 -15.83 -4.72 2.68
C ALA A 111 -14.79 -4.04 3.59
N PRO A 112 -14.49 -4.55 4.80
CA PRO A 112 -13.51 -3.92 5.69
C PRO A 112 -12.11 -3.89 5.09
N ILE A 113 -11.69 -5.00 4.46
CA ILE A 113 -10.36 -5.14 3.87
C ILE A 113 -10.22 -4.18 2.68
N PHE A 114 -11.25 -4.12 1.83
CA PHE A 114 -11.27 -3.22 0.69
C PHE A 114 -11.10 -1.76 1.12
N VAL A 115 -11.92 -1.30 2.08
CA VAL A 115 -11.87 0.08 2.58
C VAL A 115 -10.51 0.40 3.17
N ILE A 116 -9.95 -0.51 3.97
CA ILE A 116 -8.64 -0.33 4.61
C ILE A 116 -7.51 -0.20 3.57
N PHE A 117 -7.54 -1.01 2.51
CA PHE A 117 -6.52 -0.98 1.46
C PHE A 117 -6.64 0.22 0.52
N CYS A 118 -7.78 0.91 0.48
CA CYS A 118 -7.89 2.17 -0.25
C CYS A 118 -7.02 3.29 0.37
N PHE A 119 -6.64 3.17 1.65
CA PHE A 119 -5.85 4.19 2.33
C PHE A 119 -4.34 3.91 2.25
N PRO A 120 -3.52 4.91 1.85
CA PRO A 120 -2.07 4.74 1.67
C PRO A 120 -1.27 4.65 2.98
N PHE A 121 -1.91 4.92 4.12
CA PHE A 121 -1.25 4.95 5.44
C PHE A 121 -1.45 3.67 6.25
N THR A 122 -2.24 2.73 5.73
CA THR A 122 -2.48 1.47 6.44
C THR A 122 -1.24 0.59 6.35
N PRO A 123 -0.73 0.04 7.48
CA PRO A 123 0.32 -0.96 7.46
C PRO A 123 -0.18 -2.25 6.77
N SER A 124 0.13 -2.37 5.48
CA SER A 124 -0.40 -3.42 4.60
C SER A 124 -0.05 -4.83 5.12
N ALA A 125 1.18 -4.99 5.63
CA ALA A 125 1.68 -6.24 6.18
C ALA A 125 0.85 -6.73 7.39
N LEU A 126 0.38 -5.83 8.26
CA LEU A 126 -0.46 -6.21 9.40
C LEU A 126 -1.79 -6.78 8.93
N ILE A 127 -2.43 -6.14 7.94
CA ILE A 127 -3.70 -6.60 7.37
C ILE A 127 -3.53 -7.96 6.71
N ASN A 128 -2.44 -8.16 5.95
CA ASN A 128 -2.13 -9.45 5.31
C ASN A 128 -1.97 -10.57 6.35
N VAL A 129 -1.28 -10.30 7.46
CA VAL A 129 -1.09 -11.25 8.56
C VAL A 129 -2.42 -11.57 9.26
N VAL A 130 -3.18 -10.55 9.66
CA VAL A 130 -4.48 -10.76 10.34
C VAL A 130 -5.45 -11.51 9.43
N ALA A 131 -5.52 -11.15 8.16
CA ALA A 131 -6.34 -11.84 7.17
C ALA A 131 -5.88 -13.30 6.98
N GLY A 132 -4.57 -13.55 6.91
CA GLY A 132 -4.01 -14.90 6.78
C GLY A 132 -4.29 -15.81 7.98
N LEU A 133 -4.31 -15.25 9.19
CA LEU A 133 -4.67 -15.97 10.42
C LEU A 133 -6.19 -16.23 10.53
N SER A 134 -7.00 -15.38 9.89
CA SER A 134 -8.46 -15.48 9.91
C SER A 134 -9.01 -16.61 9.02
N ARG A 135 -10.30 -16.90 9.17
CA ARG A 135 -11.06 -17.86 8.35
C ARG A 135 -11.60 -17.28 7.04
N ILE A 136 -11.27 -16.04 6.67
CA ILE A 136 -11.73 -15.46 5.40
C ILE A 136 -11.32 -16.34 4.21
N SER A 137 -12.15 -16.34 3.16
CA SER A 137 -11.85 -17.05 1.93
C SER A 137 -10.77 -16.32 1.12
N VAL A 138 -9.92 -17.09 0.44
CA VAL A 138 -8.86 -16.57 -0.46
C VAL A 138 -9.45 -15.63 -1.51
N LYS A 139 -10.63 -15.97 -2.06
CA LYS A 139 -11.30 -15.16 -3.08
C LYS A 139 -11.74 -13.80 -2.53
N GLN A 140 -12.37 -13.77 -1.35
CA GLN A 140 -12.81 -12.51 -0.74
C GLN A 140 -11.63 -11.62 -0.39
N PHE A 141 -10.57 -12.18 0.20
CA PHE A 141 -9.35 -11.43 0.49
C PHE A 141 -8.68 -10.92 -0.80
N GLY A 142 -8.47 -11.80 -1.79
CA GLY A 142 -7.80 -11.47 -3.03
C GLY A 142 -8.51 -10.38 -3.83
N LEU A 143 -9.85 -10.43 -3.92
CA LEU A 143 -10.62 -9.37 -4.56
C LEU A 143 -10.55 -8.06 -3.78
N ALA A 144 -10.71 -8.10 -2.45
CA ALA A 144 -10.66 -6.89 -1.61
C ALA A 144 -9.30 -6.21 -1.69
N LEU A 145 -8.23 -7.00 -1.65
CA LEU A 145 -6.85 -6.56 -1.83
C LEU A 145 -6.63 -5.97 -3.23
N ALA A 146 -7.01 -6.69 -4.29
CA ALA A 146 -6.78 -6.25 -5.66
C ALA A 146 -7.48 -4.92 -5.96
N PHE A 147 -8.76 -4.79 -5.61
CA PHE A 147 -9.53 -3.56 -5.83
C PHE A 147 -9.13 -2.43 -4.88
N GLY A 148 -8.84 -2.72 -3.61
CA GLY A 148 -8.42 -1.69 -2.65
C GLY A 148 -7.07 -1.10 -3.04
N LYS A 149 -6.08 -1.96 -3.34
CA LYS A 149 -4.77 -1.50 -3.82
C LYS A 149 -4.83 -0.87 -5.20
N LEU A 150 -5.78 -1.25 -6.06
CA LEU A 150 -6.02 -0.57 -7.34
C LEU A 150 -6.31 0.91 -7.09
N VAL A 151 -7.30 1.22 -6.23
CA VAL A 151 -7.69 2.60 -5.91
C VAL A 151 -6.52 3.37 -5.28
N MET A 152 -5.88 2.79 -4.27
CA MET A 152 -4.77 3.43 -3.56
C MET A 152 -3.58 3.72 -4.48
N ILE A 153 -3.12 2.73 -5.25
CA ILE A 153 -1.94 2.87 -6.12
C ILE A 153 -2.24 3.80 -7.29
N PHE A 154 -3.47 3.78 -7.82
CA PHE A 154 -3.88 4.73 -8.85
C PHE A 154 -3.74 6.19 -8.37
N ILE A 155 -4.22 6.49 -7.16
CA ILE A 155 -4.08 7.82 -6.55
C ILE A 155 -2.61 8.17 -6.35
N LEU A 156 -1.81 7.26 -5.81
CA LEU A 156 -0.38 7.51 -5.55
C LEU A 156 0.43 7.68 -6.83
N THR A 157 0.19 6.86 -7.84
CA THR A 157 0.87 6.98 -9.14
C THR A 157 0.46 8.26 -9.85
N TYR A 158 -0.81 8.68 -9.74
CA TYR A 158 -1.25 9.98 -10.25
C TYR A 158 -0.48 11.13 -9.58
N ILE A 159 -0.37 11.09 -8.25
CA ILE A 159 0.42 12.07 -7.48
C ILE A 159 1.90 12.05 -7.91
N GLY A 160 2.50 10.87 -8.07
CA GLY A 160 3.92 10.73 -8.43
C GLY A 160 4.23 11.15 -9.86
N HIS A 161 3.35 10.86 -10.81
CA HIS A 161 3.53 11.23 -12.21
C HIS A 161 3.38 12.74 -12.43
N ASP A 162 2.37 13.34 -11.79
CA ASP A 162 2.09 14.77 -11.94
C ASP A 162 2.89 15.63 -10.93
N LEU A 163 3.84 15.06 -10.17
CA LEU A 163 4.55 15.76 -9.09
C LEU A 163 5.22 17.08 -9.56
N MET A 164 5.77 17.11 -10.77
CA MET A 164 6.32 18.33 -11.40
C MET A 164 5.22 19.32 -11.83
N SER A 165 4.04 18.83 -12.21
CA SER A 165 2.87 19.68 -12.51
C SER A 165 2.21 20.25 -11.24
N PHE A 166 2.27 19.54 -10.11
CA PHE A 166 1.74 19.95 -8.80
C PHE A 166 2.50 21.14 -8.21
N ILE A 167 3.82 21.23 -8.44
CA ILE A 167 4.63 22.37 -7.99
C ILE A 167 4.27 23.65 -8.78
N HIS A 168 3.83 23.52 -10.03
CA HIS A 168 3.54 24.67 -10.91
C HIS A 168 2.06 25.05 -11.05
N ASN A 169 1.09 24.20 -10.70
CA ASN A 169 -0.35 24.48 -10.89
C ASN A 169 -1.20 24.34 -9.60
N PRO A 170 -1.66 25.44 -8.99
CA PRO A 170 -2.35 25.42 -7.69
C PRO A 170 -3.73 24.75 -7.71
N VAL A 171 -4.40 24.71 -8.87
CA VAL A 171 -5.76 24.15 -9.00
C VAL A 171 -5.78 22.62 -8.81
N LYS A 172 -4.77 21.92 -9.31
CA LYS A 172 -4.66 20.46 -9.16
C LYS A 172 -4.41 20.08 -7.68
N SER A 173 -3.61 20.86 -6.97
CA SER A 173 -3.33 20.68 -5.54
C SER A 173 -4.59 20.84 -4.69
N VAL A 174 -5.48 21.77 -5.04
CA VAL A 174 -6.77 21.98 -4.36
C VAL A 174 -7.69 20.77 -4.56
N ILE A 175 -7.74 20.19 -5.76
CA ILE A 175 -8.59 19.03 -6.04
C ILE A 175 -8.11 17.79 -5.26
N VAL A 176 -6.81 17.56 -5.16
CA VAL A 176 -6.25 16.47 -4.35
C VAL A 176 -6.47 16.70 -2.86
N ALA A 177 -6.29 17.93 -2.37
CA ALA A 177 -6.59 18.29 -0.99
C ALA A 177 -8.07 18.06 -0.65
N ILE A 178 -8.99 18.39 -1.57
CA ILE A 178 -10.42 18.11 -1.44
C ILE A 178 -10.68 16.60 -1.45
N GLY A 179 -10.04 15.84 -2.34
CA GLY A 179 -10.15 14.37 -2.38
C GLY A 179 -9.69 13.70 -1.08
N ILE A 180 -8.55 14.13 -0.53
CA ILE A 180 -8.03 13.67 0.77
C ILE A 180 -8.98 14.06 1.90
N PHE A 181 -9.50 15.29 1.90
CA PHE A 181 -10.44 15.76 2.91
C PHE A 181 -11.77 14.99 2.88
N ILE A 182 -12.30 14.69 1.69
CA ILE A 182 -13.50 13.88 1.50
C ILE A 182 -13.25 12.44 1.98
N LEU A 183 -12.12 11.83 1.61
CA LEU A 183 -11.76 10.49 2.07
C LEU A 183 -11.61 10.41 3.59
N TRP A 184 -10.96 11.41 4.21
CA TRP A 184 -10.86 11.53 5.66
C TRP A 184 -12.22 11.72 6.33
N TYR A 185 -13.05 12.62 5.79
CA TYR A 185 -14.38 12.90 6.33
C TYR A 185 -15.31 11.68 6.24
N VAL A 186 -15.32 10.98 5.11
CA VAL A 186 -16.11 9.76 4.90
C VAL A 186 -15.58 8.63 5.79
N GLY A 187 -14.25 8.46 5.88
CA GLY A 187 -13.62 7.50 6.80
C GLY A 187 -14.03 7.72 8.26
N LYS A 188 -13.92 8.98 8.73
CA LYS A 188 -14.33 9.38 10.08
C LYS A 188 -15.82 9.16 10.33
N LYS A 189 -16.67 9.39 9.33
CA LYS A 189 -18.11 9.16 9.44
C LYS A 189 -18.47 7.68 9.51
N ILE A 190 -17.69 6.82 8.85
CA ILE A 190 -17.85 5.36 8.91
C ILE A 190 -17.34 4.81 10.25
N GLU A 191 -16.24 5.34 10.78
CA GLU A 191 -15.69 5.02 12.10
C GLU A 191 -16.68 5.34 13.22
N ILE A 192 -17.23 6.55 13.25
CA ILE A 192 -18.25 6.95 14.24
C ILE A 192 -19.51 6.07 14.16
N LYS A 193 -19.90 5.63 12.94
CA LYS A 193 -21.06 4.75 12.75
C LYS A 193 -20.79 3.31 13.17
N LEU A 194 -19.51 2.89 13.23
CA LEU A 194 -19.08 1.58 13.70
C LEU A 194 -18.87 1.54 15.23
N GLU A 195 -18.66 2.67 15.89
CA GLU A 195 -18.57 2.76 17.37
C GLU A 195 -19.93 2.82 18.08
N LEU A 196 -21.03 2.94 17.33
CA LEU A 196 -22.41 3.06 17.85
C LEU A 196 -23.25 1.77 17.77
N HIS A 197 -22.65 0.59 17.52
CA HIS A 197 -23.30 -0.73 17.58
C HIS A 197 -22.36 -1.76 18.22
#